data_AF-A0A6A3WFS2-F1
#
_entry.id   AF-A0A6A3WFS2-F1
#
_cell.length_a   1.000
_cell.length_b   1.000
_cell.length_c   1.000
_cell.angle_alpha   90.00
_cell.angle_beta   90.00
_cell.angle_gamma   90.00
#
_symmetry.space_group_name_H-M   'P 1'
#
loop_
_entity.id
_entity.type
_entity.pdbx_description
1 polymer ?
#
loop_
_entity_poly.entity_id
_entity_poly.type
_entity_poly.pdbx_seq_one_letter_code
_entity_poly.pdbx_strand_id
1 'polypeptide(L)'
;MTFAVGCPIFLLGYSYTMFNLDRGIARLNLRVYPPGSFQRQARMQADPIATTLFRFCFDSMRTLTWSSLLIRLVMNISFSYRLTRLVEVIYQRRKNTQTTSSKVAKLKAQRDVPRWVGVVFLTASAFALAYTGKAIAESQNSCNAHPQCVAFAYRWDQQDACPCLALVDVDKAPKTYEEWIHPIDVSEIVRTLALSGDLQVLQLTNRQMTLWPEELQRCTNLVYLSLCYTGVEIIPDWFKVFHKLEFFDIEGKFGDTNVVKMPSDAFSRLNSLTFLHFGYLPLLLELPSFKGLSNLKSMSLAILLSISSLPELKPLVKLQRLELVAMYSLQRLPDLTSNQHLKHLFLVNAPLCCNGFLSKCNQSHPACNGPTCLPSSDHISDANLAIFTTQPVACDPNALYFPPPQPIAKYQVDMCGGVMYRRCYDPVYQSADVEVVGICMNNFFQVISCSSSDIYAINGRQQEIIHGFGLPCDPVEEAWLGCVKP
;
A
#
# COMPACT_ATOMS: atom_id res chain seq x y z
N MET A 1 -23.48 23.53 -12.98
CA MET A 1 -23.30 22.56 -14.09
C MET A 1 -21.88 22.53 -14.63
N THR A 2 -21.10 23.63 -14.57
CA THR A 2 -19.63 23.64 -14.71
C THR A 2 -18.93 22.64 -13.79
N PHE A 3 -19.47 22.39 -12.59
CA PHE A 3 -18.95 21.40 -11.65
C PHE A 3 -18.97 19.94 -12.16
N ALA A 4 -19.92 19.52 -13.01
CA ALA A 4 -20.02 18.11 -13.40
C ALA A 4 -18.93 17.67 -14.39
N VAL A 5 -18.46 18.59 -15.23
CA VAL A 5 -17.41 18.34 -16.24
C VAL A 5 -16.08 18.99 -15.84
N GLY A 6 -16.11 20.17 -15.23
CA GLY A 6 -14.91 20.89 -14.81
C GLY A 6 -14.25 20.34 -13.55
N CYS A 7 -15.03 19.81 -12.59
CA CYS A 7 -14.45 19.26 -11.34
C CYS A 7 -13.55 18.05 -11.61
N PRO A 8 -13.91 17.05 -12.44
CA PRO A 8 -12.99 15.97 -12.79
C PRO A 8 -11.70 16.46 -13.46
N ILE A 9 -11.78 17.46 -14.35
CA ILE A 9 -10.59 18.02 -15.02
C ILE A 9 -9.69 18.72 -13.99
N PHE A 10 -10.28 19.51 -13.10
CA PHE A 10 -9.54 20.18 -12.02
C PHE A 10 -8.89 19.18 -11.06
N LEU A 11 -9.62 18.15 -10.65
CA LEU A 11 -9.11 17.09 -9.77
C LEU A 11 -7.99 16.28 -10.44
N LEU A 12 -8.09 15.99 -11.74
CA LEU A 12 -7.02 15.35 -12.51
C LEU A 12 -5.81 16.27 -12.64
N GLY A 13 -6.02 17.57 -12.90
CA GLY A 13 -4.95 18.57 -12.94
C GLY A 13 -4.23 18.69 -11.59
N TYR A 14 -4.99 18.81 -10.50
CA TYR A 14 -4.45 18.83 -9.13
C TYR A 14 -3.72 17.54 -8.78
N SER A 15 -4.30 16.39 -9.10
CA SER A 15 -3.67 15.09 -8.90
C SER A 15 -2.37 14.97 -9.68
N TYR A 16 -2.32 15.48 -10.91
CA TYR A 16 -1.12 15.48 -11.74
C TYR A 16 -0.01 16.37 -11.20
N THR A 17 -0.36 17.50 -10.57
CA THR A 17 0.64 18.43 -10.02
C THR A 17 1.08 18.06 -8.60
N MET A 18 0.22 17.46 -7.80
CA MET A 18 0.50 17.15 -6.39
C MET A 18 1.03 15.73 -6.18
N PHE A 19 0.64 14.76 -7.01
CA PHE A 19 1.19 13.41 -6.91
C PHE A 19 2.57 13.36 -7.55
N ASN A 20 3.61 13.48 -6.72
CA ASN A 20 4.99 13.36 -7.15
C ASN A 20 5.53 11.96 -6.83
N LEU A 21 5.76 11.18 -7.88
CA LEU A 21 6.56 9.96 -7.82
C LEU A 21 7.75 10.17 -8.77
N ASP A 22 8.96 10.13 -8.24
CA ASP A 22 10.16 10.24 -9.08
C ASP A 22 10.27 9.01 -9.99
N ARG A 23 9.86 9.20 -11.24
CA ARG A 23 9.89 8.16 -12.27
C ARG A 23 11.32 7.81 -12.70
N GLY A 24 12.27 8.73 -12.50
CA GLY A 24 13.70 8.51 -12.73
C GLY A 24 14.22 7.47 -11.73
N ILE A 25 14.04 7.73 -10.43
CA ILE A 25 14.35 6.77 -9.35
C ILE A 25 13.64 5.43 -9.58
N ALA A 26 12.33 5.44 -9.84
CA ALA A 26 11.57 4.20 -9.99
C ALA A 26 12.12 3.32 -11.13
N ARG A 27 12.50 3.91 -12.27
CA ARG A 27 13.12 3.17 -13.38
C ARG A 27 14.54 2.72 -13.05
N LEU A 28 15.31 3.54 -12.34
CA LEU A 28 16.64 3.18 -11.90
C LEU A 28 16.60 1.96 -10.98
N ASN A 29 15.66 1.92 -10.03
CA ASN A 29 15.52 0.80 -9.11
C ASN A 29 15.17 -0.51 -9.81
N LEU A 30 14.34 -0.46 -10.86
CA LEU A 30 14.05 -1.63 -11.69
C LEU A 30 15.28 -2.17 -12.44
N ARG A 31 16.30 -1.35 -12.67
CA ARG A 31 17.56 -1.73 -13.34
C ARG A 31 18.62 -2.20 -12.35
N VAL A 32 18.77 -1.50 -11.22
CA VAL A 32 19.84 -1.76 -10.25
C VAL A 32 19.49 -2.93 -9.33
N TYR A 33 18.26 -2.97 -8.81
CA TYR A 33 17.89 -3.95 -7.80
C TYR A 33 17.32 -5.23 -8.42
N PRO A 34 17.56 -6.41 -7.81
CA PRO A 34 17.05 -7.68 -8.32
C PRO A 34 15.51 -7.76 -8.23
N PRO A 35 14.86 -8.59 -9.07
CA PRO A 35 13.42 -8.82 -8.96
C PRO A 35 13.01 -9.26 -7.54
N GLY A 36 11.86 -8.78 -7.06
CA GLY A 36 11.37 -9.07 -5.71
C GLY A 36 11.94 -8.19 -4.60
N SER A 37 12.95 -7.36 -4.88
CA SER A 37 13.49 -6.40 -3.90
C SER A 37 12.46 -5.34 -3.48
N PHE A 38 12.57 -4.91 -2.24
CA PHE A 38 11.74 -3.87 -1.64
C PHE A 38 11.79 -2.55 -2.41
N GLN A 39 13.00 -2.16 -2.85
CA GLN A 39 13.25 -0.92 -3.60
C GLN A 39 12.53 -0.88 -4.95
N ARG A 40 12.16 -2.02 -5.53
CA ARG A 40 11.39 -2.06 -6.79
C ARG A 40 9.90 -1.82 -6.59
N GLN A 41 9.41 -1.80 -5.35
CA GLN A 41 8.01 -1.58 -5.05
C GLN A 41 7.68 -0.09 -5.07
N ALA A 42 7.17 0.41 -6.19
CA ALA A 42 6.83 1.84 -6.37
C ALA A 42 5.91 2.40 -5.26
N ARG A 43 5.04 1.58 -4.67
CA ARG A 43 4.15 1.99 -3.56
C ARG A 43 4.93 2.40 -2.31
N MET A 44 6.03 1.70 -2.01
CA MET A 44 6.86 1.97 -0.84
C MET A 44 7.63 3.29 -1.03
N GLN A 45 8.00 3.60 -2.28
CA GLN A 45 8.75 4.81 -2.62
C GLN A 45 7.90 6.08 -2.62
N ALA A 46 6.62 5.96 -2.96
CA ALA A 46 5.70 7.10 -2.98
C ALA A 46 5.49 7.68 -1.57
N ASP A 47 5.18 8.97 -1.51
CA ASP A 47 4.64 9.58 -0.29
C ASP A 47 3.28 8.95 0.04
N PRO A 48 3.13 8.32 1.23
CA PRO A 48 1.88 7.68 1.62
C PRO A 48 0.71 8.68 1.70
N ILE A 49 0.96 9.94 2.07
CA ILE A 49 -0.09 10.96 2.16
C ILE A 49 -0.58 11.34 0.77
N ALA A 50 0.32 11.75 -0.13
CA ALA A 50 -0.02 12.06 -1.51
C ALA A 50 -0.72 10.88 -2.23
N THR A 51 -0.27 9.65 -1.99
CA THR A 51 -0.89 8.45 -2.58
C THR A 51 -2.31 8.24 -2.05
N THR A 52 -2.53 8.47 -0.76
CA THR A 52 -3.85 8.33 -0.13
C THR A 52 -4.83 9.38 -0.63
N LEU A 53 -4.40 10.65 -0.68
CA LEU A 53 -5.20 11.74 -1.23
C LEU A 53 -5.53 11.52 -2.71
N PHE A 54 -4.53 11.07 -3.50
CA PHE A 54 -4.75 10.71 -4.90
C PHE A 54 -5.83 9.64 -5.05
N ARG A 55 -5.79 8.57 -4.23
CA ARG A 55 -6.81 7.51 -4.25
C ARG A 55 -8.20 8.05 -3.96
N PHE A 56 -8.38 8.86 -2.91
CA PHE A 56 -9.68 9.46 -2.62
C PHE A 56 -10.19 10.36 -3.76
N CYS A 57 -9.33 11.22 -4.31
CA CYS A 57 -9.69 12.04 -5.46
C CYS A 57 -10.08 11.16 -6.65
N PHE A 58 -9.30 10.13 -6.95
CA PHE A 58 -9.55 9.23 -8.08
C PHE A 58 -10.83 8.43 -7.91
N ASP A 59 -11.09 7.88 -6.73
CA ASP A 59 -12.31 7.13 -6.44
C ASP A 59 -13.56 8.02 -6.48
N SER A 60 -13.45 9.30 -6.12
CA SER A 60 -14.56 10.27 -6.30
C SER A 60 -14.92 10.49 -7.78
N MET A 61 -13.95 10.34 -8.68
CA MET A 61 -14.15 10.46 -10.12
C MET A 61 -14.71 9.20 -10.74
N ARG A 62 -14.43 8.01 -10.18
CA ARG A 62 -14.92 6.74 -10.69
C ARG A 62 -16.42 6.59 -10.49
N THR A 63 -17.12 6.16 -11.53
CA THR A 63 -18.52 5.72 -11.44
C THR A 63 -18.54 4.27 -10.97
N LEU A 64 -18.50 4.07 -9.65
CA LEU A 64 -18.47 2.75 -9.05
C LEU A 64 -19.86 2.10 -8.98
N THR A 65 -20.93 2.89 -9.07
CA THR A 65 -22.31 2.40 -8.97
C THR A 65 -23.12 2.73 -10.22
N TRP A 66 -24.05 1.84 -10.57
CA TRP A 66 -24.97 2.06 -11.68
C TRP A 66 -25.81 3.34 -11.52
N SER A 67 -26.23 3.65 -10.29
CA SER A 67 -26.95 4.89 -9.99
C SER A 67 -26.09 6.13 -10.28
N SER A 68 -24.82 6.13 -9.86
CA SER A 68 -23.91 7.24 -10.15
C SER A 68 -23.68 7.42 -11.66
N LEU A 69 -23.56 6.31 -12.40
CA LEU A 69 -23.41 6.31 -13.85
C LEU A 69 -24.64 6.91 -14.51
N LEU A 70 -25.83 6.44 -14.14
CA LEU A 70 -27.10 6.93 -14.68
C LEU A 70 -27.27 8.43 -14.42
N ILE A 71 -27.00 8.89 -13.18
CA ILE A 71 -27.10 10.31 -12.81
C ILE A 71 -26.16 11.15 -13.68
N ARG A 72 -24.89 10.75 -13.80
CA ARG A 72 -23.90 11.50 -14.60
C ARG A 72 -24.27 11.50 -16.09
N LEU A 73 -24.75 10.38 -16.62
CA LEU A 73 -25.19 10.25 -18.01
C LEU A 73 -26.39 11.14 -18.30
N VAL A 74 -27.41 11.12 -17.44
CA VAL A 74 -28.61 11.97 -17.56
C VAL A 74 -28.25 13.44 -17.45
N MET A 75 -27.39 13.83 -16.49
CA MET A 75 -26.92 15.21 -16.37
C MET A 75 -26.18 15.69 -17.62
N ASN A 76 -25.27 14.87 -18.17
CA ASN A 76 -24.51 15.20 -19.36
C ASN A 76 -25.38 15.28 -20.62
N ILE A 77 -26.32 14.35 -20.82
CA ILE A 77 -27.25 14.40 -21.95
C ILE A 77 -28.15 15.64 -21.87
N SER A 78 -28.68 15.94 -20.67
CA SER A 78 -29.49 17.14 -20.43
C SER A 78 -28.70 18.43 -20.71
N PHE A 79 -27.43 18.46 -20.31
CA PHE A 79 -26.53 19.58 -20.61
C PHE A 79 -26.28 19.74 -22.11
N SER A 80 -25.89 18.68 -22.81
CA SER A 80 -25.65 18.71 -24.26
C SER A 80 -26.90 19.16 -25.02
N TYR A 81 -28.07 18.66 -24.64
CA TYR A 81 -29.33 19.09 -25.23
C TYR A 81 -29.59 20.59 -25.02
N ARG A 82 -29.44 21.10 -23.78
CA ARG A 82 -29.63 22.52 -23.46
C ARG A 82 -28.62 23.41 -24.19
N LEU A 83 -27.35 23.00 -24.26
CA LEU A 83 -26.30 23.76 -24.95
C LEU A 83 -26.58 23.84 -26.45
N THR A 84 -26.93 22.73 -27.09
CA THR A 84 -27.30 22.71 -28.52
C THR A 84 -28.49 23.63 -28.79
N ARG A 85 -29.52 23.62 -27.93
CA ARG A 85 -30.67 24.53 -28.06
C ARG A 85 -30.26 26.00 -27.90
N LEU A 86 -29.35 26.30 -26.97
CA LEU A 86 -28.86 27.66 -26.75
C LEU A 86 -28.02 28.15 -27.94
N VAL A 87 -27.13 27.32 -28.47
CA VAL A 87 -26.34 27.62 -29.68
C VAL A 87 -27.25 27.80 -30.90
N GLU A 88 -28.25 26.94 -31.08
CA GLU A 88 -29.25 27.07 -32.16
C GLU A 88 -29.97 28.43 -32.07
N VAL A 89 -30.38 28.85 -30.86
CA VAL A 89 -31.03 30.16 -30.65
C VAL A 89 -30.07 31.32 -30.92
N ILE A 90 -28.81 31.24 -30.46
CA ILE A 90 -27.80 32.27 -30.73
C ILE A 90 -27.50 32.36 -32.22
N TYR A 91 -27.34 31.22 -32.90
CA TYR A 91 -27.10 31.15 -34.34
C TYR A 91 -28.27 31.72 -35.14
N GLN A 92 -29.50 31.36 -34.79
CA GLN A 92 -30.71 31.92 -35.42
C GLN A 92 -30.87 33.42 -35.16
N ARG A 93 -30.54 33.92 -33.96
CA ARG A 93 -30.51 35.37 -33.66
C ARG A 93 -29.42 36.11 -34.45
N ARG A 94 -28.26 35.49 -34.68
CA ARG A 94 -27.19 36.07 -35.50
C ARG A 94 -27.51 36.04 -37.00
N LYS A 95 -28.30 35.07 -37.47
CA LYS A 95 -28.59 34.85 -38.90
C LYS A 95 -29.85 35.57 -39.41
N ASN A 96 -30.71 36.10 -38.53
CA ASN A 96 -31.88 36.92 -38.91
C ASN A 96 -31.79 38.31 -38.26
N THR A 97 -31.83 39.45 -38.95
CA THR A 97 -32.15 39.77 -40.36
C THR A 97 -33.26 38.91 -41.00
N GLN A 98 -34.49 39.11 -40.51
CA GLN A 98 -35.74 39.08 -41.28
C GLN A 98 -36.42 37.80 -41.82
N THR A 99 -35.96 36.56 -41.65
CA THR A 99 -36.78 35.42 -42.14
C THR A 99 -37.79 34.85 -41.12
N THR A 100 -39.07 34.94 -41.47
CA THR A 100 -40.27 34.37 -40.83
C THR A 100 -40.25 32.82 -40.85
N SER A 101 -39.37 32.19 -40.06
CA SER A 101 -39.34 30.74 -39.93
C SER A 101 -40.31 30.24 -38.84
N SER A 102 -41.20 29.30 -39.18
CA SER A 102 -42.16 28.66 -38.26
C SER A 102 -41.52 28.01 -37.01
N LYS A 103 -40.21 27.69 -37.07
CA LYS A 103 -39.43 27.21 -35.94
C LYS A 103 -39.23 28.27 -34.84
N VAL A 104 -39.13 29.55 -35.21
CA VAL A 104 -39.02 30.68 -34.25
C VAL A 104 -40.35 30.95 -33.55
N ALA A 105 -41.48 30.76 -34.25
CA ALA A 105 -42.81 30.85 -33.65
C ALA A 105 -43.04 29.76 -32.59
N LYS A 106 -42.58 28.52 -32.85
CA LYS A 106 -42.61 27.43 -31.84
C LYS A 106 -41.70 27.70 -30.63
N LEU A 107 -40.60 28.44 -30.81
CA LEU A 107 -39.74 28.89 -29.71
C LEU A 107 -40.40 30.00 -28.86
N LYS A 108 -41.16 30.92 -29.48
CA LYS A 108 -41.98 31.91 -28.76
C LYS A 108 -43.13 31.29 -27.96
N ALA A 109 -43.59 30.10 -28.33
CA ALA A 109 -44.63 29.35 -27.61
C ALA A 109 -44.10 28.55 -26.40
N GLN A 110 -42.80 28.65 -26.09
CA GLN A 110 -42.22 28.00 -24.94
C GLN A 110 -42.75 28.67 -23.65
N ARG A 111 -43.53 27.92 -22.86
CA ARG A 111 -44.10 28.41 -21.59
C ARG A 111 -42.97 28.94 -20.69
N ASP A 112 -43.09 30.19 -20.27
CA ASP A 112 -42.17 30.78 -19.31
C ASP A 112 -42.19 29.95 -18.02
N VAL A 113 -41.01 29.55 -17.57
CA VAL A 113 -40.86 28.90 -16.26
C VAL A 113 -41.19 29.96 -15.21
N PRO A 114 -42.17 29.72 -14.32
CA PRO A 114 -42.55 30.73 -13.35
C PRO A 114 -41.38 31.11 -12.45
N ARG A 115 -41.22 32.40 -12.16
CA ARG A 115 -40.06 32.95 -11.42
C ARG A 115 -39.82 32.28 -10.06
N TRP A 116 -40.88 31.84 -9.39
CA TRP A 116 -40.79 31.14 -8.10
C TRP A 116 -40.00 29.81 -8.19
N VAL A 117 -40.06 29.11 -9.34
CA VAL A 117 -39.26 27.90 -9.57
C VAL A 117 -37.76 28.23 -9.57
N GLY A 118 -37.39 29.37 -10.17
CA GLY A 118 -36.01 29.87 -10.13
C GLY A 118 -35.55 30.19 -8.71
N VAL A 119 -36.43 30.75 -7.88
CA VAL A 119 -36.15 31.03 -6.46
C VAL A 119 -35.82 29.73 -5.71
N VAL A 120 -36.57 28.64 -5.92
CA VAL A 120 -36.30 27.34 -5.29
C VAL A 120 -34.91 26.81 -5.66
N PHE A 121 -34.48 26.93 -6.92
CA PHE A 121 -33.14 26.50 -7.32
C PHE A 121 -32.03 27.37 -6.70
N LEU A 122 -32.25 28.68 -6.60
CA LEU A 122 -31.30 29.59 -5.97
C LEU A 122 -31.17 29.32 -4.47
N THR A 123 -32.29 29.13 -3.76
CA THR A 123 -32.28 28.83 -2.32
C THR A 123 -31.64 27.47 -2.05
N ALA A 124 -31.96 26.43 -2.83
CA ALA A 124 -31.33 25.12 -2.71
C ALA A 124 -29.81 25.19 -2.98
N SER A 125 -29.38 25.99 -3.96
CA SER A 125 -27.95 26.17 -4.27
C SER A 125 -27.22 26.91 -3.14
N ALA A 126 -27.82 27.97 -2.60
CA ALA A 126 -27.26 28.71 -1.47
C ALA A 126 -27.18 27.83 -0.21
N PHE A 127 -28.22 27.04 0.05
CA PHE A 127 -28.24 26.07 1.15
C PHE A 127 -27.13 25.02 0.98
N ALA A 128 -26.97 24.45 -0.22
CA ALA A 128 -25.92 23.46 -0.47
C ALA A 128 -24.51 24.04 -0.25
N LEU A 129 -24.26 25.28 -0.67
CA LEU A 129 -23.00 25.97 -0.43
C LEU A 129 -22.75 26.22 1.07
N ALA A 130 -23.77 26.72 1.78
CA ALA A 130 -23.69 26.95 3.22
C ALA A 130 -23.47 25.65 3.99
N TYR A 131 -24.22 24.59 3.66
CA TYR A 131 -24.10 23.26 4.25
C TYR A 131 -22.69 22.69 4.02
N THR A 132 -22.19 22.75 2.78
CA THR A 132 -20.85 22.23 2.44
C THR A 132 -19.77 23.02 3.15
N GLY A 133 -19.86 24.35 3.17
CA GLY A 133 -18.90 25.20 3.89
C GLY A 133 -18.89 24.92 5.39
N LYS A 134 -20.07 24.75 5.99
CA LYS A 134 -20.23 24.38 7.41
C LYS A 134 -19.64 22.99 7.69
N ALA A 135 -19.94 22.00 6.87
CA ALA A 135 -19.42 20.63 7.01
C ALA A 135 -17.90 20.58 6.92
N ILE A 136 -17.29 21.33 5.99
CA ILE A 136 -15.83 21.41 5.85
C ILE A 136 -15.21 22.06 7.09
N ALA A 137 -15.71 23.24 7.49
CA ALA A 137 -15.15 23.97 8.62
C ALA A 137 -15.25 23.17 9.93
N GLU A 138 -16.41 22.55 10.19
CA GLU A 138 -16.63 21.76 11.41
C GLU A 138 -15.74 20.51 11.43
N SER A 139 -15.71 19.74 10.33
CA SER A 139 -14.91 18.52 10.25
C SER A 139 -13.41 18.79 10.40
N GLN A 140 -12.90 19.88 9.82
CA GLN A 140 -11.51 20.31 10.01
C GLN A 140 -11.26 20.71 11.46
N ASN A 141 -12.15 21.51 12.05
CA ASN A 141 -12.01 21.94 13.43
C ASN A 141 -11.96 20.77 14.43
N SER A 142 -12.84 19.78 14.27
CA SER A 142 -12.85 18.58 15.12
C SER A 142 -11.57 17.74 14.99
N CYS A 143 -10.89 17.80 13.84
CA CYS A 143 -9.68 17.03 13.57
C CYS A 143 -8.37 17.82 13.73
N ASN A 144 -8.43 19.13 14.02
CA ASN A 144 -7.23 19.99 14.09
C ASN A 144 -6.17 19.50 15.09
N ALA A 145 -6.58 18.80 16.15
CA ALA A 145 -5.67 18.23 17.14
C ALA A 145 -4.87 17.01 16.64
N HIS A 146 -5.26 16.43 15.49
CA HIS A 146 -4.72 15.17 14.97
C HIS A 146 -4.18 15.36 13.54
N PRO A 147 -2.95 15.89 13.37
CA PRO A 147 -2.36 16.09 12.05
C PRO A 147 -2.13 14.79 11.27
N GLN A 148 -2.14 13.64 11.95
CA GLN A 148 -2.07 12.31 11.33
C GLN A 148 -3.33 11.97 10.53
N CYS A 149 -4.45 12.66 10.80
CA CYS A 149 -5.65 12.55 10.02
C CYS A 149 -5.56 13.40 8.75
N VAL A 150 -5.23 12.77 7.63
CA VAL A 150 -4.94 13.47 6.36
C VAL A 150 -6.15 13.64 5.45
N ALA A 151 -7.27 12.95 5.74
CA ALA A 151 -8.52 13.08 4.99
C ALA A 151 -9.73 12.97 5.92
N PHE A 152 -10.80 13.70 5.59
CA PHE A 152 -11.97 13.89 6.46
C PHE A 152 -13.28 13.47 5.79
N ALA A 153 -14.17 12.89 6.58
CA ALA A 153 -15.54 12.63 6.18
C ALA A 153 -16.32 13.93 6.41
N TYR A 154 -16.38 14.78 5.38
CA TYR A 154 -17.03 16.09 5.49
C TYR A 154 -18.51 15.94 5.83
N ARG A 155 -18.84 16.17 7.11
CA ARG A 155 -20.21 16.14 7.62
C ARG A 155 -20.45 17.30 8.56
N TRP A 156 -21.69 17.75 8.60
CA TRP A 156 -22.15 18.70 9.61
C TRP A 156 -22.88 17.89 10.69
N ASP A 157 -22.13 17.43 11.69
CA ASP A 157 -22.60 16.63 12.82
C ASP A 157 -22.11 17.28 14.13
N GLN A 158 -22.91 17.18 15.21
CA GLN A 158 -22.55 17.65 16.56
C GLN A 158 -21.82 16.58 17.38
N GLN A 159 -21.51 15.43 16.79
CA GLN A 159 -20.64 14.44 17.43
C GLN A 159 -19.23 15.02 17.57
N ASP A 160 -18.76 15.20 18.81
CA ASP A 160 -17.42 15.70 19.17
C ASP A 160 -16.25 14.78 18.70
N ALA A 161 -16.49 13.82 17.82
CA ALA A 161 -15.49 12.91 17.28
C ALA A 161 -14.99 13.41 15.91
N CYS A 162 -13.66 13.46 15.74
CA CYS A 162 -13.03 13.74 14.46
C CYS A 162 -13.47 12.71 13.40
N PRO A 163 -14.14 13.12 12.31
CA PRO A 163 -14.58 12.20 11.26
C PRO A 163 -13.42 11.84 10.32
N CYS A 164 -12.43 11.10 10.84
CA CYS A 164 -11.23 10.79 10.08
C CYS A 164 -11.46 9.67 9.06
N LEU A 165 -11.11 9.92 7.79
CA LEU A 165 -11.14 8.91 6.73
C LEU A 165 -9.79 8.20 6.57
N ALA A 166 -8.68 8.91 6.79
CA ALA A 166 -7.35 8.35 6.64
C ALA A 166 -6.40 8.81 7.73
N LEU A 167 -5.94 7.84 8.52
CA LEU A 167 -4.88 8.00 9.50
C LEU A 167 -3.59 7.49 8.87
N VAL A 168 -2.64 8.41 8.64
CA VAL A 168 -1.32 8.10 8.08
C VAL A 168 -0.26 8.68 9.01
N ASP A 169 0.46 7.81 9.70
CA ASP A 169 1.59 8.19 10.55
C ASP A 169 2.78 7.26 10.26
N VAL A 170 3.70 7.75 9.44
CA VAL A 170 4.78 6.98 8.83
C VAL A 170 6.09 7.69 9.11
N ASP A 171 6.94 7.07 9.92
CA ASP A 171 8.36 7.40 9.95
C ASP A 171 9.13 6.35 9.13
N LYS A 172 9.76 6.80 8.04
CA LYS A 172 10.51 5.92 7.12
C LYS A 172 11.97 5.74 7.53
N ALA A 173 12.51 6.58 8.42
CA ALA A 173 13.94 6.60 8.71
C ALA A 173 14.22 7.08 10.15
N PRO A 174 13.89 6.26 11.17
CA PRO A 174 14.29 6.54 12.54
C PRO A 174 15.81 6.80 12.60
N LYS A 175 16.22 7.83 13.33
CA LYS A 175 17.61 8.33 13.25
C LYS A 175 18.50 7.74 14.32
N THR A 176 17.93 7.42 15.48
CA THR A 176 18.68 6.95 16.64
C THR A 176 18.20 5.58 17.08
N TYR A 177 19.08 4.82 17.72
CA TYR A 177 18.73 3.49 18.23
C TYR A 177 17.63 3.59 19.26
N GLU A 178 17.68 4.61 20.12
CA GLU A 178 16.73 4.84 21.20
C GLU A 178 15.31 5.13 20.67
N GLU A 179 15.19 6.04 19.70
CA GLU A 179 13.93 6.33 19.00
C GLU A 179 13.35 5.09 18.31
N TRP A 180 14.21 4.25 17.74
CA TRP A 180 13.78 3.04 17.06
C TRP A 180 13.30 1.97 18.02
N ILE A 181 13.98 1.74 19.16
CA ILE A 181 13.57 0.75 20.15
C ILE A 181 12.37 1.22 20.98
N HIS A 182 12.19 2.53 21.16
CA HIS A 182 11.06 3.15 21.85
C HIS A 182 10.24 4.04 20.89
N PRO A 183 9.54 3.45 19.90
CA PRO A 183 8.74 4.22 18.96
C PRO A 183 7.55 4.90 19.67
N ILE A 184 7.05 5.98 19.09
CA ILE A 184 5.92 6.74 19.64
C ILE A 184 4.68 5.84 19.70
N ASP A 185 4.06 5.73 20.88
CA ASP A 185 2.78 5.05 21.07
C ASP A 185 1.64 5.89 20.50
N VAL A 186 0.91 5.30 19.56
CA VAL A 186 -0.21 5.91 18.86
C VAL A 186 -1.54 5.23 19.20
N SER A 187 -1.56 4.30 20.15
CA SER A 187 -2.76 3.53 20.52
C SER A 187 -3.94 4.44 20.86
N GLU A 188 -3.70 5.51 21.63
CA GLU A 188 -4.72 6.48 22.02
C GLU A 188 -5.19 7.36 20.86
N ILE A 189 -4.29 7.71 19.93
CA ILE A 189 -4.62 8.48 18.73
C ILE A 189 -5.51 7.62 17.82
N VAL A 190 -5.12 6.37 17.58
CA VAL A 190 -5.90 5.41 16.77
C VAL A 190 -7.26 5.18 17.40
N ARG A 191 -7.31 4.96 18.73
CA ARG A 191 -8.56 4.81 19.49
C ARG A 191 -9.49 6.01 19.27
N THR A 192 -8.97 7.22 19.45
CA THR A 192 -9.74 8.48 19.33
C THR A 192 -10.26 8.70 17.91
N LEU A 193 -9.41 8.48 16.89
CA LEU A 193 -9.80 8.66 15.50
C LEU A 193 -10.70 7.54 14.97
N ALA A 194 -10.69 6.36 15.59
CA ALA A 194 -11.59 5.26 15.27
C ALA A 194 -13.01 5.42 15.85
N LEU A 195 -13.21 6.30 16.85
CA LEU A 195 -14.50 6.49 17.52
C LEU A 195 -15.63 6.83 16.55
N SER A 196 -15.33 7.59 15.50
CA SER A 196 -16.29 8.02 14.49
C SER A 196 -16.75 6.89 13.56
N GLY A 197 -15.98 5.81 13.46
CA GLY A 197 -16.23 4.68 12.56
C GLY A 197 -16.01 4.98 11.07
N ASP A 198 -15.45 6.15 10.73
CA ASP A 198 -15.29 6.60 9.34
C ASP A 198 -14.01 6.10 8.67
N LEU A 199 -13.02 5.59 9.43
CA LEU A 199 -11.71 5.23 8.89
C LEU A 199 -11.81 4.25 7.72
N GLN A 200 -11.16 4.63 6.61
CA GLN A 200 -10.99 3.82 5.40
C GLN A 200 -9.52 3.43 5.18
N VAL A 201 -8.58 4.23 5.70
CA VAL A 201 -7.14 4.02 5.57
C VAL A 201 -6.50 4.13 6.95
N LEU A 202 -5.77 3.08 7.35
CA LEU A 202 -4.88 3.08 8.50
C LEU A 202 -3.49 2.65 8.04
N GLN A 203 -2.54 3.57 8.07
CA GLN A 203 -1.15 3.31 7.72
C GLN A 203 -0.23 3.79 8.84
N LEU A 204 0.45 2.85 9.48
CA LEU A 204 1.41 3.08 10.55
C LEU A 204 2.77 2.49 10.18
N THR A 205 3.84 3.25 10.38
CA THR A 205 5.21 2.76 10.21
C THR A 205 6.11 3.32 11.31
N ASN A 206 6.81 2.44 12.03
CA ASN A 206 7.63 2.79 13.21
C ASN A 206 6.83 3.58 14.26
N ARG A 207 5.63 3.06 14.60
CA ARG A 207 4.75 3.60 15.64
C ARG A 207 4.21 2.46 16.49
N GLN A 208 4.23 2.58 17.80
CA GLN A 208 3.77 1.50 18.67
C GLN A 208 2.25 1.45 18.73
N MET A 209 1.70 0.26 18.51
CA MET A 209 0.29 -0.08 18.72
C MET A 209 0.22 -1.57 19.09
N THR A 210 0.68 -1.92 20.28
CA THR A 210 0.81 -3.32 20.71
C THR A 210 -0.55 -4.03 20.77
N LEU A 211 -1.58 -3.30 21.19
CA LEU A 211 -2.96 -3.77 21.28
C LEU A 211 -3.83 -3.04 20.25
N TRP A 212 -4.82 -3.76 19.72
CA TRP A 212 -5.84 -3.17 18.86
C TRP A 212 -6.88 -2.43 19.70
N PRO A 213 -7.09 -1.13 19.51
CA PRO A 213 -8.20 -0.44 20.15
C PRO A 213 -9.55 -1.04 19.70
N GLU A 214 -10.43 -1.36 20.65
CA GLU A 214 -11.75 -1.97 20.36
C GLU A 214 -12.62 -1.08 19.46
N GLU A 215 -12.45 0.23 19.52
CA GLU A 215 -13.11 1.22 18.68
C GLU A 215 -12.86 0.99 17.17
N LEU A 216 -11.73 0.40 16.78
CA LEU A 216 -11.45 0.05 15.38
C LEU A 216 -12.48 -0.93 14.81
N GLN A 217 -13.13 -1.73 15.65
CA GLN A 217 -14.20 -2.63 15.21
C GLN A 217 -15.36 -1.87 14.53
N ARG A 218 -15.57 -0.59 14.87
CA ARG A 218 -16.59 0.28 14.26
C ARG A 218 -16.25 0.68 12.82
N CYS A 219 -14.97 0.65 12.46
CA CYS A 219 -14.44 1.10 11.16
C CYS A 219 -14.67 0.05 10.07
N THR A 220 -15.93 -0.35 9.86
CA THR A 220 -16.31 -1.41 8.90
C THR A 220 -16.08 -1.03 7.43
N ASN A 221 -15.78 0.26 7.18
CA ASN A 221 -15.42 0.79 5.87
C ASN A 221 -13.90 0.80 5.59
N LEU A 222 -13.08 0.18 6.45
CA LEU A 222 -11.65 0.08 6.23
C LEU A 222 -11.34 -0.66 4.91
N VAL A 223 -10.58 0.00 4.03
CA VAL A 223 -10.16 -0.48 2.70
C VAL A 223 -8.66 -0.75 2.66
N TYR A 224 -7.87 0.04 3.38
CA TYR A 224 -6.41 -0.04 3.41
C TYR A 224 -5.89 -0.13 4.82
N LEU A 225 -5.13 -1.19 5.11
CA LEU A 225 -4.49 -1.40 6.40
C LEU A 225 -3.04 -1.83 6.18
N SER A 226 -2.10 -1.03 6.67
CA SER A 226 -0.65 -1.31 6.62
C SER A 226 -0.05 -0.96 7.97
N LEU A 227 0.50 -1.97 8.65
CA LEU A 227 1.11 -1.88 9.98
C LEU A 227 2.54 -2.41 9.90
N CYS A 228 3.50 -1.52 9.72
CA CYS A 228 4.91 -1.87 9.66
C CYS A 228 5.60 -1.45 10.97
N TYR A 229 6.26 -2.39 11.63
CA TYR A 229 7.04 -2.14 12.84
C TYR A 229 6.22 -1.54 13.98
N THR A 230 5.00 -2.07 14.18
CA THR A 230 4.06 -1.53 15.17
C THR A 230 4.02 -2.25 16.50
N GLY A 231 4.73 -3.38 16.62
CA GLY A 231 4.76 -4.19 17.84
C GLY A 231 3.42 -4.87 18.15
N VAL A 232 2.52 -5.00 17.16
CA VAL A 232 1.25 -5.75 17.32
C VAL A 232 1.57 -7.22 17.57
N GLU A 233 1.02 -7.79 18.64
CA GLU A 233 1.25 -9.19 19.00
C GLU A 233 0.08 -10.12 18.65
N ILE A 234 -1.14 -9.62 18.79
CA ILE A 234 -2.36 -10.42 18.64
C ILE A 234 -3.31 -9.70 17.69
N ILE A 235 -3.75 -10.41 16.65
CA ILE A 235 -4.87 -9.94 15.82
C ILE A 235 -6.18 -10.34 16.51
N PRO A 236 -7.15 -9.43 16.67
CA PRO A 236 -8.34 -9.66 17.48
C PRO A 236 -9.37 -10.54 16.76
N ASP A 237 -10.19 -11.26 17.53
CA ASP A 237 -11.25 -12.16 16.99
C ASP A 237 -12.29 -11.43 16.13
N TRP A 238 -12.47 -10.13 16.36
CA TRP A 238 -13.37 -9.30 15.59
C TRP A 238 -12.78 -8.81 14.26
N PHE A 239 -11.50 -9.07 13.94
CA PHE A 239 -10.83 -8.57 12.72
C PHE A 239 -11.62 -8.79 11.42
N LYS A 240 -12.40 -9.87 11.35
CA LYS A 240 -13.31 -10.21 10.24
C LYS A 240 -14.42 -9.18 9.97
N VAL A 241 -14.59 -8.14 10.79
CA VAL A 241 -15.51 -7.02 10.50
C VAL A 241 -15.07 -6.18 9.29
N PHE A 242 -13.77 -6.19 8.94
CA PHE A 242 -13.20 -5.44 7.81
C PHE A 242 -13.48 -6.08 6.45
N HIS A 243 -14.76 -6.33 6.16
CA HIS A 243 -15.23 -6.99 4.94
C HIS A 243 -14.97 -6.19 3.65
N LYS A 244 -14.66 -4.89 3.75
CA LYS A 244 -14.29 -4.02 2.63
C LYS A 244 -12.78 -3.87 2.43
N LEU A 245 -11.96 -4.50 3.26
CA LEU A 245 -10.51 -4.39 3.18
C LEU A 245 -10.03 -4.95 1.84
N GLU A 246 -9.28 -4.15 1.09
CA GLU A 246 -8.73 -4.51 -0.23
C GLU A 246 -7.22 -4.76 -0.16
N PHE A 247 -6.55 -4.16 0.83
CA PHE A 247 -5.11 -4.26 1.04
C PHE A 247 -4.82 -4.46 2.53
N PHE A 248 -4.09 -5.54 2.82
CA PHE A 248 -3.64 -5.86 4.16
C PHE A 248 -2.14 -6.16 4.17
N ASP A 249 -1.42 -5.44 5.00
CA ASP A 249 0.02 -5.48 5.09
C ASP A 249 0.45 -5.40 6.56
N ILE A 250 1.20 -6.39 7.02
CA ILE A 250 1.80 -6.40 8.35
C ILE A 250 3.26 -6.78 8.22
N GLU A 251 4.13 -5.96 8.79
CA GLU A 251 5.55 -6.23 8.85
C GLU A 251 6.05 -6.10 10.29
N GLY A 252 6.71 -7.14 10.79
CA GLY A 252 7.30 -7.15 12.11
C GLY A 252 8.66 -6.47 12.17
N LYS A 253 9.03 -5.97 13.35
CA LYS A 253 10.30 -5.34 13.65
C LYS A 253 11.33 -6.36 14.13
N PHE A 254 12.55 -6.29 13.61
CA PHE A 254 13.62 -7.22 13.99
C PHE A 254 13.97 -7.12 15.47
N GLY A 255 14.04 -8.28 16.13
CA GLY A 255 14.30 -8.36 17.57
C GLY A 255 13.10 -8.11 18.47
N ASP A 256 11.91 -7.88 17.91
CA ASP A 256 10.66 -7.69 18.65
C ASP A 256 9.80 -8.98 18.67
N THR A 257 8.79 -9.04 19.54
CA THR A 257 7.86 -10.19 19.65
C THR A 257 7.02 -10.37 18.38
N ASN A 258 6.51 -9.25 17.84
CA ASN A 258 5.66 -9.20 16.66
C ASN A 258 4.41 -10.09 16.78
N VAL A 259 3.68 -10.27 15.67
CA VAL A 259 2.45 -11.06 15.69
C VAL A 259 2.77 -12.52 16.05
N VAL A 260 2.21 -12.98 17.18
CA VAL A 260 2.32 -14.35 17.69
C VAL A 260 1.05 -15.13 17.42
N LYS A 261 -0.12 -14.47 17.40
CA LYS A 261 -1.41 -15.14 17.27
C LYS A 261 -2.39 -14.42 16.35
N MET A 262 -3.10 -15.20 15.56
CA MET A 262 -4.24 -14.76 14.75
C MET A 262 -5.42 -15.73 14.93
N PRO A 263 -6.67 -15.25 14.88
CA PRO A 263 -7.85 -16.11 14.88
C PRO A 263 -7.85 -16.99 13.63
N SER A 264 -8.18 -18.28 13.77
CA SER A 264 -8.16 -19.22 12.64
C SER A 264 -9.15 -18.86 11.53
N ASP A 265 -10.20 -18.10 11.86
CA ASP A 265 -11.22 -17.59 10.94
C ASP A 265 -11.06 -16.09 10.60
N ALA A 266 -9.90 -15.49 10.88
CA ALA A 266 -9.65 -14.06 10.68
C ALA A 266 -10.02 -13.57 9.28
N PHE A 267 -9.83 -14.41 8.25
CA PHE A 267 -10.09 -14.08 6.85
C PHE A 267 -11.48 -14.45 6.31
N SER A 268 -12.34 -15.05 7.15
CA SER A 268 -13.62 -15.65 6.74
C SER A 268 -14.60 -14.71 6.01
N ARG A 269 -14.48 -13.40 6.21
CA ARG A 269 -15.36 -12.37 5.61
C ARG A 269 -14.63 -11.34 4.76
N LEU A 270 -13.33 -11.52 4.50
CA LEU A 270 -12.50 -10.57 3.75
C LEU A 270 -12.57 -10.80 2.23
N ASN A 271 -13.79 -10.81 1.71
CA ASN A 271 -14.04 -11.10 0.30
C ASN A 271 -13.49 -10.03 -0.64
N SER A 272 -13.32 -8.79 -0.18
CA SER A 272 -12.76 -7.70 -1.00
C SER A 272 -11.24 -7.70 -1.06
N LEU A 273 -10.56 -8.51 -0.24
CA LEU A 273 -9.10 -8.46 -0.12
C LEU A 273 -8.45 -8.88 -1.44
N THR A 274 -7.58 -8.03 -1.98
CA THR A 274 -6.88 -8.26 -3.25
C THR A 274 -5.36 -8.41 -3.09
N PHE A 275 -4.81 -7.83 -2.03
CA PHE A 275 -3.39 -7.89 -1.69
C PHE A 275 -3.22 -8.24 -0.21
N LEU A 276 -2.35 -9.22 0.06
CA LEU A 276 -1.92 -9.63 1.39
C LEU A 276 -0.39 -9.67 1.42
N HIS A 277 0.21 -8.95 2.36
CA HIS A 277 1.63 -9.08 2.68
C HIS A 277 1.83 -9.34 4.17
N PHE A 278 2.63 -10.36 4.49
CA PHE A 278 3.16 -10.59 5.84
C PHE A 278 4.68 -10.67 5.78
N GLY A 279 5.34 -9.75 6.49
CA GLY A 279 6.79 -9.65 6.61
C GLY A 279 7.25 -9.88 8.05
N TYR A 280 8.31 -10.66 8.23
CA TYR A 280 8.97 -10.90 9.53
C TYR A 280 8.02 -11.22 10.69
N LEU A 281 7.47 -12.44 10.71
CA LEU A 281 6.68 -12.92 11.84
C LEU A 281 7.39 -14.15 12.44
N PRO A 282 8.36 -13.96 13.36
CA PRO A 282 9.21 -15.03 13.84
C PRO A 282 8.47 -16.06 14.70
N LEU A 283 7.49 -15.60 15.48
CA LEU A 283 6.78 -16.41 16.47
C LEU A 283 5.41 -16.92 16.00
N LEU A 284 4.94 -16.49 14.82
CA LEU A 284 3.66 -16.97 14.28
C LEU A 284 3.81 -18.42 13.79
N LEU A 285 3.08 -19.34 14.43
CA LEU A 285 3.16 -20.78 14.16
C LEU A 285 2.27 -21.23 12.99
N GLU A 286 1.12 -20.59 12.81
CA GLU A 286 0.12 -20.96 11.81
C GLU A 286 -0.56 -19.72 11.23
N LEU A 287 -0.93 -19.79 9.94
CA LEU A 287 -1.72 -18.76 9.28
C LEU A 287 -3.23 -19.08 9.40
N PRO A 288 -4.11 -18.05 9.47
CA PRO A 288 -5.55 -18.27 9.41
C PRO A 288 -5.97 -18.96 8.10
N SER A 289 -7.12 -19.63 8.14
CA SER A 289 -7.70 -20.23 6.93
C SER A 289 -7.92 -19.16 5.86
N PHE A 290 -7.50 -19.44 4.62
CA PHE A 290 -7.73 -18.56 3.47
C PHE A 290 -9.18 -18.60 2.96
N LYS A 291 -10.07 -19.33 3.63
CA LYS A 291 -11.51 -19.30 3.35
C LYS A 291 -12.02 -17.86 3.52
N GLY A 292 -12.66 -17.33 2.48
CA GLY A 292 -13.13 -15.93 2.42
C GLY A 292 -12.30 -15.04 1.48
N LEU A 293 -11.04 -15.39 1.18
CA LEU A 293 -10.14 -14.60 0.33
C LEU A 293 -10.38 -14.81 -1.19
N SER A 294 -11.64 -14.80 -1.62
CA SER A 294 -12.06 -15.15 -2.98
C SER A 294 -11.62 -14.15 -4.07
N ASN A 295 -11.27 -12.92 -3.70
CA ASN A 295 -10.75 -11.90 -4.63
C ASN A 295 -9.25 -11.65 -4.50
N LEU A 296 -8.52 -12.45 -3.71
CA LEU A 296 -7.09 -12.26 -3.52
C LEU A 296 -6.35 -12.48 -4.84
N LYS A 297 -5.55 -11.48 -5.24
CA LYS A 297 -4.78 -11.50 -6.49
C LYS A 297 -3.29 -11.65 -6.24
N SER A 298 -2.80 -11.10 -5.14
CA SER A 298 -1.39 -11.11 -4.78
C SER A 298 -1.23 -11.47 -3.31
N MET A 299 -0.41 -12.48 -3.04
CA MET A 299 0.00 -12.86 -1.70
C MET A 299 1.53 -12.88 -1.65
N SER A 300 2.09 -12.21 -0.66
CA SER A 300 3.53 -12.17 -0.40
C SER A 300 3.78 -12.49 1.07
N LEU A 301 4.51 -13.58 1.33
CA LEU A 301 4.92 -13.98 2.67
C LEU A 301 6.44 -13.93 2.70
N ALA A 302 6.99 -13.12 3.59
CA ALA A 302 8.43 -12.87 3.65
C ALA A 302 8.94 -13.06 5.09
N ILE A 303 10.04 -13.81 5.23
CA ILE A 303 10.77 -13.96 6.49
C ILE A 303 9.88 -14.54 7.60
N LEU A 304 9.19 -15.64 7.30
CA LEU A 304 8.41 -16.38 8.30
C LEU A 304 9.26 -17.51 8.85
N LEU A 305 9.60 -17.45 10.14
CA LEU A 305 10.57 -18.37 10.73
C LEU A 305 9.95 -19.71 11.13
N SER A 306 8.68 -19.70 11.58
CA SER A 306 8.04 -20.85 12.23
C SER A 306 6.94 -21.53 11.41
N ILE A 307 6.48 -20.92 10.31
CA ILE A 307 5.42 -21.48 9.45
C ILE A 307 5.95 -22.71 8.70
N SER A 308 5.40 -23.89 9.03
CA SER A 308 5.80 -25.17 8.44
C SER A 308 4.97 -25.61 7.23
N SER A 309 3.73 -25.16 7.14
CA SER A 309 2.82 -25.41 6.02
C SER A 309 1.87 -24.22 5.83
N LEU A 310 1.32 -24.09 4.61
CA LEU A 310 0.30 -23.08 4.30
C LEU A 310 -1.11 -23.68 4.36
N PRO A 311 -2.14 -22.89 4.74
CA PRO A 311 -3.54 -23.28 4.58
C PRO A 311 -3.88 -23.58 3.11
N GLU A 312 -4.97 -24.33 2.89
CA GLU A 312 -5.43 -24.67 1.54
C GLU A 312 -5.58 -23.43 0.64
N LEU A 313 -4.99 -23.48 -0.56
CA LEU A 313 -5.00 -22.39 -1.54
C LEU A 313 -6.22 -22.45 -2.49
N LYS A 314 -7.01 -23.53 -2.43
CA LYS A 314 -8.23 -23.72 -3.23
C LYS A 314 -9.21 -22.54 -3.19
N PRO A 315 -9.44 -21.85 -2.05
CA PRO A 315 -10.32 -20.67 -2.02
C PRO A 315 -9.81 -19.47 -2.85
N LEU A 316 -8.50 -19.42 -3.15
CA LEU A 316 -7.83 -18.29 -3.79
C LEU A 316 -7.96 -18.34 -5.33
N VAL A 317 -9.19 -18.42 -5.83
CA VAL A 317 -9.46 -18.66 -7.25
C VAL A 317 -8.95 -17.55 -8.19
N LYS A 318 -8.75 -16.33 -7.70
CA LYS A 318 -8.22 -15.19 -8.47
C LYS A 318 -6.73 -14.91 -8.26
N LEU A 319 -6.02 -15.80 -7.56
CA LEU A 319 -4.60 -15.61 -7.24
C LEU A 319 -3.79 -15.56 -8.54
N GLN A 320 -3.02 -14.48 -8.72
CA GLN A 320 -2.16 -14.24 -9.88
C GLN A 320 -0.69 -14.22 -9.51
N ARG A 321 -0.37 -13.82 -8.28
CA ARG A 321 0.98 -13.70 -7.76
C ARG A 321 1.07 -14.34 -6.38
N LEU A 322 2.00 -15.28 -6.24
CA LEU A 322 2.38 -15.90 -4.98
C LEU A 322 3.90 -15.70 -4.80
N GLU A 323 4.29 -15.00 -3.74
CA GLU A 323 5.68 -14.77 -3.39
C GLU A 323 5.93 -15.32 -1.98
N LEU A 324 6.92 -16.20 -1.87
CA LEU A 324 7.31 -16.88 -0.64
C LEU A 324 8.82 -16.71 -0.49
N VAL A 325 9.22 -15.77 0.36
CA VAL A 325 10.62 -15.34 0.48
C VAL A 325 11.12 -15.67 1.87
N ALA A 326 12.22 -16.42 1.98
CA ALA A 326 12.84 -16.74 3.27
C ALA A 326 11.84 -17.39 4.25
N MET A 327 11.24 -18.50 3.82
CA MET A 327 10.29 -19.30 4.59
C MET A 327 11.04 -20.44 5.29
N TYR A 328 11.69 -20.15 6.41
CA TYR A 328 12.74 -21.00 7.00
C TYR A 328 12.26 -22.37 7.49
N SER A 329 10.98 -22.51 7.83
CA SER A 329 10.40 -23.80 8.27
C SER A 329 9.48 -24.45 7.25
N LEU A 330 9.25 -23.83 6.09
CA LEU A 330 8.24 -24.30 5.13
C LEU A 330 8.74 -25.54 4.38
N GLN A 331 8.19 -26.70 4.75
CA GLN A 331 8.64 -28.00 4.21
C GLN A 331 7.79 -28.49 3.05
N ARG A 332 6.53 -28.05 2.94
CA ARG A 332 5.58 -28.49 1.92
C ARG A 332 4.69 -27.34 1.46
N LEU A 333 4.11 -27.48 0.27
CA LEU A 333 3.05 -26.59 -0.21
C LEU A 333 1.75 -27.37 -0.43
N PRO A 334 0.59 -26.76 -0.13
CA PRO A 334 -0.72 -27.32 -0.49
C PRO A 334 -0.92 -27.31 -2.01
N ASP A 335 -1.97 -27.97 -2.46
CA ASP A 335 -2.32 -28.07 -3.88
C ASP A 335 -2.53 -26.69 -4.54
N LEU A 336 -1.86 -26.48 -5.67
CA LEU A 336 -1.91 -25.27 -6.49
C LEU A 336 -2.76 -25.46 -7.75
N THR A 337 -3.22 -26.68 -8.07
CA THR A 337 -3.96 -26.95 -9.32
C THR A 337 -5.29 -26.18 -9.43
N SER A 338 -5.86 -25.76 -8.30
CA SER A 338 -7.05 -24.91 -8.25
C SER A 338 -6.79 -23.45 -8.62
N ASN A 339 -5.53 -22.99 -8.62
CA ASN A 339 -5.14 -21.59 -8.85
C ASN A 339 -4.77 -21.33 -10.33
N GLN A 340 -5.72 -21.55 -11.22
CA GLN A 340 -5.52 -21.49 -12.69
C GLN A 340 -5.09 -20.12 -13.24
N HIS A 341 -5.24 -19.05 -12.46
CA HIS A 341 -4.84 -17.70 -12.84
C HIS A 341 -3.45 -17.31 -12.34
N LEU A 342 -2.72 -18.22 -11.68
CA LEU A 342 -1.38 -17.96 -11.17
C LEU A 342 -0.41 -17.73 -12.34
N LYS A 343 0.15 -16.52 -12.40
CA LYS A 343 1.08 -16.08 -13.47
C LYS A 343 2.50 -15.91 -12.97
N HIS A 344 2.65 -15.67 -11.67
CA HIS A 344 3.94 -15.41 -11.03
C HIS A 344 4.04 -16.20 -9.74
N LEU A 345 4.97 -17.14 -9.71
CA LEU A 345 5.36 -17.87 -8.52
C LEU A 345 6.83 -17.55 -8.23
N PHE A 346 7.08 -16.90 -7.11
CA PHE A 346 8.43 -16.66 -6.62
C PHE A 346 8.59 -17.36 -5.29
N LEU A 347 9.59 -18.22 -5.19
CA LEU A 347 9.86 -19.00 -4.01
C LEU A 347 11.37 -19.08 -3.85
N VAL A 348 11.89 -18.53 -2.75
CA VAL A 348 13.32 -18.54 -2.47
C VAL A 348 13.55 -18.80 -1.00
N ASN A 349 14.62 -19.53 -0.70
CA ASN A 349 15.08 -19.78 0.65
C ASN A 349 14.00 -20.44 1.54
N ALA A 350 13.58 -21.65 1.15
CA ALA A 350 12.64 -22.50 1.88
C ALA A 350 13.12 -23.97 1.85
N PRO A 351 12.98 -24.74 2.95
CA PRO A 351 13.39 -26.15 2.98
C PRO A 351 12.75 -27.00 1.89
N LEU A 352 11.51 -26.71 1.49
CA LEU A 352 10.81 -27.43 0.42
C LEU A 352 11.56 -27.44 -0.94
N CYS A 353 12.47 -26.49 -1.16
CA CYS A 353 13.30 -26.42 -2.37
C CYS A 353 14.38 -27.51 -2.43
N CYS A 354 14.79 -28.05 -1.27
CA CYS A 354 15.93 -28.95 -1.14
C CYS A 354 15.66 -30.20 -0.29
N ASN A 355 14.47 -30.36 0.31
CA ASN A 355 14.15 -31.49 1.19
C ASN A 355 13.57 -32.72 0.47
N GLY A 356 13.49 -32.72 -0.86
CA GLY A 356 12.84 -33.78 -1.63
C GLY A 356 11.44 -33.45 -2.15
N PHE A 357 10.79 -32.38 -1.66
CA PHE A 357 9.41 -32.05 -2.03
C PHE A 357 9.23 -31.72 -3.51
N LEU A 358 10.01 -30.74 -4.03
CA LEU A 358 9.97 -30.35 -5.45
C LEU A 358 11.04 -31.02 -6.31
N SER A 359 12.23 -31.24 -5.73
CA SER A 359 13.43 -31.66 -6.44
C SER A 359 14.18 -32.71 -5.63
N LYS A 360 15.31 -33.22 -6.15
CA LYS A 360 16.14 -34.19 -5.40
C LYS A 360 16.57 -33.58 -4.07
N CYS A 361 16.49 -34.38 -3.01
CA CYS A 361 16.93 -33.94 -1.70
C CYS A 361 18.43 -33.58 -1.71
N ASN A 362 18.75 -32.40 -1.19
CA ASN A 362 20.09 -31.87 -1.04
C ASN A 362 20.24 -31.27 0.37
N GLN A 363 20.72 -32.09 1.30
CA GLN A 363 20.94 -31.68 2.70
C GLN A 363 22.09 -30.68 2.85
N SER A 364 22.97 -30.57 1.86
CA SER A 364 24.06 -29.58 1.85
C SER A 364 23.58 -28.17 1.49
N HIS A 365 22.33 -28.03 1.02
CA HIS A 365 21.77 -26.72 0.69
C HIS A 365 21.52 -25.92 1.97
N PRO A 366 21.95 -24.63 2.09
CA PRO A 366 21.83 -23.85 3.32
C PRO A 366 20.41 -23.75 3.90
N ALA A 367 19.39 -23.73 3.03
CA ALA A 367 17.97 -23.74 3.44
C ALA A 367 17.48 -25.09 4.01
N CYS A 368 18.25 -26.17 3.90
CA CYS A 368 17.92 -27.52 4.39
C CYS A 368 18.87 -28.03 5.48
N ASN A 369 19.66 -27.16 6.12
CA ASN A 369 20.46 -27.53 7.27
C ASN A 369 19.57 -27.93 8.46
N GLY A 370 19.28 -29.23 8.62
CA GLY A 370 18.50 -29.76 9.75
C GLY A 370 17.50 -30.87 9.40
N PRO A 371 16.50 -30.65 8.52
CA PRO A 371 15.46 -31.64 8.24
C PRO A 371 15.95 -32.85 7.43
N THR A 372 15.47 -34.05 7.79
CA THR A 372 15.63 -35.27 6.99
C THR A 372 14.85 -35.17 5.68
N CYS A 373 15.36 -35.80 4.62
CA CYS A 373 14.67 -35.85 3.33
C CYS A 373 13.27 -36.43 3.49
N LEU A 374 12.29 -35.82 2.81
CA LEU A 374 10.92 -36.31 2.80
C LEU A 374 10.84 -37.68 2.11
N PRO A 375 9.94 -38.57 2.57
CA PRO A 375 9.66 -39.83 1.89
C PRO A 375 8.97 -39.58 0.55
N SER A 376 9.07 -40.53 -0.39
CA SER A 376 8.48 -40.40 -1.73
C SER A 376 6.96 -40.18 -1.74
N SER A 377 6.24 -40.58 -0.67
CA SER A 377 4.80 -40.34 -0.52
C SER A 377 4.44 -38.85 -0.39
N ASP A 378 5.39 -38.06 0.08
CA ASP A 378 5.21 -36.65 0.40
C ASP A 378 5.73 -35.73 -0.71
N HIS A 379 6.22 -36.32 -1.81
CA HIS A 379 6.65 -35.57 -2.98
C HIS A 379 5.46 -34.84 -3.62
N ILE A 380 5.74 -33.72 -4.27
CA ILE A 380 4.74 -32.97 -5.01
C ILE A 380 4.12 -33.83 -6.12
N SER A 381 2.82 -33.65 -6.37
CA SER A 381 2.14 -34.33 -7.48
C SER A 381 2.59 -33.79 -8.84
N ASP A 382 2.55 -34.63 -9.88
CA ASP A 382 2.95 -34.26 -11.25
C ASP A 382 2.19 -33.02 -11.78
N ALA A 383 0.90 -32.90 -11.42
CA ALA A 383 0.07 -31.76 -11.80
C ALA A 383 0.55 -30.44 -11.18
N ASN A 384 0.99 -30.47 -9.93
CA ASN A 384 1.57 -29.30 -9.28
C ASN A 384 2.99 -29.03 -9.79
N LEU A 385 3.79 -30.06 -10.02
CA LEU A 385 5.14 -29.94 -10.57
C LEU A 385 5.14 -29.19 -11.91
N ALA A 386 4.14 -29.46 -12.77
CA ALA A 386 3.96 -28.76 -14.04
C ALA A 386 3.77 -27.23 -13.90
N ILE A 387 3.28 -26.74 -12.76
CA ILE A 387 3.18 -25.30 -12.49
C ILE A 387 4.59 -24.73 -12.24
N PHE A 388 5.40 -25.41 -11.43
CA PHE A 388 6.77 -24.99 -11.11
C PHE A 388 7.69 -25.01 -12.33
N THR A 389 7.55 -25.97 -13.24
CA THR A 389 8.37 -26.01 -14.46
C THR A 389 8.17 -24.81 -15.37
N THR A 390 7.01 -24.14 -15.30
CA THR A 390 6.75 -22.88 -16.03
C THR A 390 7.30 -21.63 -15.32
N GLN A 391 7.83 -21.78 -14.11
CA GLN A 391 8.26 -20.69 -13.22
C GLN A 391 9.71 -20.92 -12.78
N PRO A 392 10.71 -20.76 -13.67
CA PRO A 392 12.09 -21.18 -13.43
C PRO A 392 12.80 -20.45 -12.28
N VAL A 393 12.21 -19.36 -11.80
CA VAL A 393 12.74 -18.57 -10.67
C VAL A 393 12.33 -19.17 -9.30
N ALA A 394 11.31 -20.04 -9.28
CA ALA A 394 10.88 -20.72 -8.05
C ALA A 394 11.89 -21.82 -7.68
N CYS A 395 12.52 -21.69 -6.52
CA CYS A 395 13.60 -22.55 -6.05
C CYS A 395 14.82 -22.58 -6.99
N ASP A 396 15.17 -21.44 -7.59
CA ASP A 396 16.39 -21.34 -8.39
C ASP A 396 17.62 -21.65 -7.51
N PRO A 397 18.44 -22.68 -7.85
CA PRO A 397 19.62 -23.03 -7.08
C PRO A 397 20.71 -21.95 -7.09
N ASN A 398 20.65 -21.00 -8.02
CA ASN A 398 21.56 -19.85 -8.08
C ASN A 398 21.01 -18.61 -7.34
N ALA A 399 19.81 -18.69 -6.76
CA ALA A 399 19.26 -17.58 -6.01
C ALA A 399 20.10 -17.28 -4.76
N LEU A 400 20.17 -16.00 -4.39
CA LEU A 400 20.84 -15.58 -3.17
C LEU A 400 20.18 -16.21 -1.94
N TYR A 401 21.00 -16.80 -1.07
CA TYR A 401 20.55 -17.27 0.23
C TYR A 401 20.39 -16.07 1.18
N PHE A 402 19.22 -15.96 1.80
CA PHE A 402 18.96 -14.96 2.82
C PHE A 402 19.16 -15.62 4.18
N PRO A 403 20.18 -15.27 4.98
CA PRO A 403 20.30 -15.79 6.33
C PRO A 403 19.17 -15.23 7.22
N PRO A 404 18.78 -15.95 8.30
CA PRO A 404 17.83 -15.41 9.27
C PRO A 404 18.27 -14.02 9.72
N PRO A 405 17.41 -13.00 9.61
CA PRO A 405 17.81 -11.64 9.93
C PRO A 405 18.18 -11.55 11.40
N GLN A 406 19.25 -10.81 11.68
CA GLN A 406 19.70 -10.49 13.03
C GLN A 406 19.12 -9.13 13.44
N PRO A 407 18.85 -8.91 14.74
CA PRO A 407 18.51 -7.58 15.24
C PRO A 407 19.62 -6.58 14.92
N ILE A 408 19.23 -5.37 14.52
CA ILE A 408 20.18 -4.27 14.27
C ILE A 408 20.87 -3.91 15.59
N ALA A 409 22.19 -3.88 15.59
CA ALA A 409 22.96 -3.56 16.78
C ALA A 409 23.10 -2.03 16.96
N LYS A 410 23.13 -1.59 18.22
CA LYS A 410 23.26 -0.16 18.57
C LYS A 410 24.46 0.51 17.91
N TYR A 411 25.62 -0.16 17.86
CA TYR A 411 26.82 0.41 17.25
C TYR A 411 26.65 0.68 15.75
N GLN A 412 25.89 -0.15 15.02
CA GLN A 412 25.62 0.04 13.59
C GLN A 412 24.81 1.31 13.33
N VAL A 413 23.92 1.66 14.25
CA VAL A 413 23.12 2.89 14.21
C VAL A 413 23.95 4.10 14.62
N ASP A 414 24.69 3.99 15.73
CA ASP A 414 25.51 5.07 16.27
C ASP A 414 26.56 5.56 15.25
N MET A 415 27.16 4.64 14.48
CA MET A 415 28.11 4.98 13.41
C MET A 415 27.50 5.91 12.34
N CYS A 416 26.22 5.74 12.05
CA CYS A 416 25.54 6.54 11.05
C CYS A 416 25.10 7.90 11.60
N GLY A 417 24.89 8.03 12.91
CA GLY A 417 24.50 9.29 13.55
C GLY A 417 23.25 9.92 12.92
N GLY A 418 22.32 9.10 12.43
CA GLY A 418 21.09 9.56 11.75
C GLY A 418 21.29 10.16 10.35
N VAL A 419 22.47 9.99 9.74
CA VAL A 419 22.79 10.51 8.41
C VAL A 419 22.77 9.38 7.37
N MET A 420 21.89 9.50 6.39
CA MET A 420 21.80 8.58 5.24
C MET A 420 23.03 8.72 4.34
N TYR A 421 23.41 7.63 3.68
CA TYR A 421 24.46 7.53 2.66
C TYR A 421 25.89 7.84 3.12
N ARG A 422 26.08 8.14 4.41
CA ARG A 422 27.39 8.21 5.05
C ARG A 422 28.14 6.89 4.90
N ARG A 423 29.45 6.98 4.67
CA ARG A 423 30.37 5.83 4.67
C ARG A 423 30.50 5.26 6.09
N CYS A 424 30.35 3.96 6.23
CA CYS A 424 30.47 3.29 7.53
C CYS A 424 31.24 1.96 7.39
N TYR A 425 31.58 1.33 8.51
CA TYR A 425 32.36 0.09 8.54
C TYR A 425 31.79 -0.85 9.59
N ASP A 426 31.47 -2.07 9.19
CA ASP A 426 30.96 -3.08 10.11
C ASP A 426 32.12 -3.96 10.61
N PRO A 427 32.46 -3.93 11.92
CA PRO A 427 33.56 -4.70 12.49
C PRO A 427 33.33 -6.22 12.39
N VAL A 428 32.09 -6.69 12.19
CA VAL A 428 31.79 -8.12 12.03
C VAL A 428 32.35 -8.67 10.72
N TYR A 429 32.44 -7.84 9.68
CA TYR A 429 32.93 -8.23 8.36
C TYR A 429 34.37 -7.77 8.09
N GLN A 430 35.03 -7.20 9.10
CA GLN A 430 36.44 -6.83 8.99
C GLN A 430 37.32 -8.07 9.09
N SER A 431 38.12 -8.30 8.06
CA SER A 431 39.24 -9.25 8.07
C SER A 431 40.55 -8.49 7.94
N ALA A 432 41.67 -9.08 8.36
CA ALA A 432 42.99 -8.42 8.34
C ALA A 432 43.41 -7.92 6.95
N ASP A 433 42.84 -8.49 5.87
CA ASP A 433 43.23 -8.22 4.48
C ASP A 433 42.14 -7.54 3.63
N VAL A 434 40.90 -7.40 4.12
CA VAL A 434 39.77 -6.82 3.36
C VAL A 434 38.93 -5.89 4.22
N GLU A 435 38.94 -4.60 3.89
CA GLU A 435 38.05 -3.58 4.46
C GLU A 435 36.71 -3.59 3.71
N VAL A 436 35.67 -4.15 4.34
CA VAL A 436 34.31 -4.12 3.77
C VAL A 436 33.68 -2.76 4.09
N VAL A 437 33.58 -1.91 3.07
CA VAL A 437 32.94 -0.61 3.17
C VAL A 437 31.43 -0.78 3.15
N GLY A 438 30.75 -0.20 4.15
CA GLY A 438 29.30 -0.13 4.22
C GLY A 438 28.76 1.27 3.94
N ILE A 439 27.44 1.34 3.80
CA ILE A 439 26.67 2.57 3.61
C ILE A 439 25.55 2.67 4.63
N CYS A 440 25.35 3.87 5.20
CA CYS A 440 24.27 4.15 6.13
C CYS A 440 22.93 4.21 5.41
N MET A 441 22.00 3.31 5.73
CA MET A 441 20.69 3.23 5.08
C MET A 441 19.56 2.82 6.03
N ASN A 442 18.33 3.15 5.64
CA ASN A 442 17.08 2.74 6.28
C ASN A 442 16.43 1.57 5.53
N ASN A 443 17.13 0.43 5.49
CA ASN A 443 16.64 -0.76 4.78
C ASN A 443 15.26 -1.18 5.30
N PHE A 444 14.33 -1.40 4.38
CA PHE A 444 12.92 -1.73 4.68
C PHE A 444 12.19 -0.70 5.57
N PHE A 445 12.63 0.55 5.61
CA PHE A 445 12.15 1.59 6.56
C PHE A 445 12.53 1.36 8.03
N GLN A 446 13.52 0.51 8.32
CA GLN A 446 14.08 0.42 9.67
C GLN A 446 15.02 1.59 9.97
N VAL A 447 15.54 1.64 11.20
CA VAL A 447 16.50 2.65 11.65
C VAL A 447 17.70 2.79 10.71
N ILE A 448 18.15 4.03 10.52
CA ILE A 448 19.37 4.32 9.76
C ILE A 448 20.53 3.59 10.43
N SER A 449 21.08 2.60 9.75
CA SER A 449 22.15 1.75 10.26
C SER A 449 23.15 1.43 9.17
N CYS A 450 24.36 1.06 9.59
CA CYS A 450 25.41 0.68 8.68
C CYS A 450 25.05 -0.64 7.96
N SER A 451 24.89 -0.59 6.65
CA SER A 451 24.69 -1.78 5.82
C SER A 451 25.94 -2.06 5.00
N SER A 452 26.60 -3.17 5.33
CA SER A 452 27.79 -3.68 4.62
C SER A 452 27.45 -4.86 3.69
N SER A 453 26.29 -5.49 3.86
CA SER A 453 25.86 -6.67 3.10
C SER A 453 25.06 -6.34 1.84
N ASP A 454 24.43 -5.17 1.75
CA ASP A 454 23.66 -4.76 0.58
C ASP A 454 24.60 -4.14 -0.48
N ILE A 455 25.11 -4.98 -1.38
CA ILE A 455 25.98 -4.52 -2.47
C ILE A 455 25.27 -3.61 -3.48
N TYR A 456 23.93 -3.68 -3.55
CA TYR A 456 23.15 -2.89 -4.51
C TYR A 456 22.89 -1.48 -4.01
N ALA A 457 22.92 -1.27 -2.69
CA ALA A 457 22.77 0.03 -2.06
C ALA A 457 23.77 1.08 -2.54
N ILE A 458 25.07 0.76 -2.48
CA ILE A 458 26.15 1.67 -2.89
C ILE A 458 26.03 2.01 -4.38
N ASN A 459 25.93 0.97 -5.22
CA ASN A 459 25.78 1.16 -6.66
C ASN A 459 24.50 1.95 -7.00
N GLY A 460 23.38 1.64 -6.34
CA GLY A 460 22.11 2.35 -6.51
C GLY A 460 22.25 3.84 -6.26
N ARG A 461 22.83 4.22 -5.10
CA ARG A 461 23.02 5.64 -4.78
C ARG A 461 24.02 6.34 -5.70
N GLN A 462 25.09 5.67 -6.13
CA GLN A 462 26.01 6.20 -7.14
C GLN A 462 25.28 6.51 -8.45
N GLN A 463 24.40 5.61 -8.92
CA GLN A 463 23.62 5.86 -10.13
C GLN A 463 22.60 6.99 -9.95
N GLU A 464 22.01 7.16 -8.76
CA GLU A 464 21.15 8.30 -8.45
C GLU A 464 21.92 9.62 -8.59
N ILE A 465 23.13 9.70 -8.02
CA ILE A 465 24.00 10.89 -8.09
C ILE A 465 24.38 11.20 -9.54
N ILE A 466 24.85 10.19 -10.29
CA ILE A 466 25.30 10.34 -11.68
C ILE A 466 24.18 10.90 -12.58
N HIS A 467 22.94 10.46 -12.35
CA HIS A 467 21.79 10.87 -13.16
C HIS A 467 21.03 12.07 -12.58
N GLY A 468 21.41 12.56 -11.39
CA GLY A 468 20.70 13.64 -10.70
C GLY A 468 19.26 13.27 -10.33
N PHE A 469 19.00 12.00 -9.99
CA PHE A 469 17.69 11.53 -9.55
C PHE A 469 17.56 11.57 -8.03
N GLY A 470 16.33 11.75 -7.53
CA GLY A 470 16.04 11.74 -6.10
C GLY A 470 16.53 12.96 -5.33
N LEU A 471 16.88 12.72 -4.06
CA LEU A 471 17.33 13.78 -3.17
C LEU A 471 18.71 14.29 -3.61
N PRO A 472 18.94 15.62 -3.62
CA PRO A 472 20.26 16.20 -3.84
C PRO A 472 21.29 15.53 -2.92
N CYS A 473 22.46 15.24 -3.46
CA CYS A 473 23.50 14.58 -2.69
C CYS A 473 24.22 15.55 -1.74
N ASP A 474 24.62 15.05 -0.58
CA ASP A 474 25.45 15.78 0.37
C ASP A 474 26.93 15.73 -0.08
N PRO A 475 27.57 16.88 -0.40
CA PRO A 475 28.92 16.90 -0.94
C PRO A 475 30.01 16.57 0.09
N VAL A 476 29.66 16.43 1.37
CA VAL A 476 30.57 16.00 2.43
C VAL A 476 30.37 14.50 2.67
N GLU A 477 29.14 14.09 2.97
CA GLU A 477 28.83 12.71 3.39
C GLU A 477 28.81 11.72 2.22
N GLU A 478 28.52 12.20 1.01
CA GLU A 478 28.40 11.38 -0.21
C GLU A 478 29.54 11.63 -1.20
N ALA A 479 30.60 12.35 -0.80
CA ALA A 479 31.78 12.59 -1.64
C ALA A 479 32.42 11.28 -2.14
N TRP A 480 32.42 10.26 -1.27
CA TRP A 480 32.94 8.92 -1.57
C TRP A 480 32.08 8.14 -2.59
N LEU A 481 30.85 8.60 -2.84
CA LEU A 481 29.94 8.07 -3.87
C LEU A 481 30.03 8.85 -5.19
N GLY A 482 30.92 9.85 -5.27
CA GLY A 482 31.09 10.70 -6.45
C GLY A 482 30.21 11.95 -6.46
N CYS A 483 29.62 12.34 -5.31
CA CYS A 483 28.97 13.64 -5.18
C CYS A 483 30.02 14.76 -5.26
N VAL A 484 29.81 15.73 -6.14
CA VAL A 484 30.70 16.88 -6.31
C VAL A 484 29.97 18.13 -5.82
N LYS A 485 30.71 19.07 -5.18
CA LYS A 485 30.14 20.38 -4.83
C LYS A 485 29.67 21.08 -6.12
N PRO A 486 28.44 21.59 -6.18
CA PRO A 486 27.94 22.34 -7.34
C PRO A 486 28.75 23.60 -7.61
#